data_AF-A0A7S2QC74-F1
#
_entry.id   AF-A0A7S2QC74-F1
#
_cell.length_a   1.000
_cell.length_b   1.000
_cell.length_c   1.000
_cell.angle_alpha   90.00
_cell.angle_beta   90.00
_cell.angle_gamma   90.00
#
_symmetry.space_group_name_H-M   'P 1'
#
loop_
_entity.id
_entity.type
_entity.pdbx_description
1 polymer ?
#
loop_
_entity_poly.entity_id
_entity_poly.type
_entity_poly.pdbx_seq_one_letter_code
_entity_poly.pdbx_strand_id
1 'polypeptide(L)'
;AFATTAFTVKPRAGEAGGEQTLFLVGLNEGKFFGQDGAEEALKLLERISEQRGASYQLLLGLTERELKEIEEDNKVKDNRLSPSRDLEGRRNCEVIPVVQASMVDKCRRRPLGRILRVTQSHVAWQLWTHPRETVRLYWAYWRRKEHRNAAASKFWLEHFPNSGYMFFGECSELIAIRATEHLAAAHAQGRGGTFVLVVNNMFFEFVADRLRLMLDGGPEKLQSPEFARHLRERATELNMEIPDITPVLIFLYLGMPVLALQTLLRHRE
;
A
#
# COMPACT_ATOMS: atom_id res chain seq x y z
N ALA A 1 -2.98 16.38 -5.34
CA ALA A 1 -4.20 15.96 -6.01
C ALA A 1 -4.72 14.73 -5.28
N PHE A 2 -5.99 14.76 -4.86
CA PHE A 2 -6.67 13.62 -4.27
C PHE A 2 -6.93 12.57 -5.36
N ALA A 3 -6.45 11.34 -5.14
CA ALA A 3 -6.59 10.25 -6.10
C ALA A 3 -7.68 9.30 -5.60
N THR A 4 -8.74 9.13 -6.38
CA THR A 4 -9.87 8.26 -6.04
C THR A 4 -10.39 7.54 -7.28
N THR A 5 -10.80 6.29 -7.13
CA THR A 5 -11.53 5.53 -8.15
C THR A 5 -12.48 4.56 -7.46
N ALA A 6 -13.57 4.18 -8.12
CA ALA A 6 -14.52 3.22 -7.58
C ALA A 6 -14.65 2.01 -8.52
N PHE A 7 -14.82 0.85 -7.91
CA PHE A 7 -15.08 -0.41 -8.60
C PHE A 7 -16.41 -0.96 -8.09
N THR A 8 -17.31 -1.28 -9.01
CA THR A 8 -18.62 -1.80 -8.67
C THR A 8 -18.76 -3.22 -9.20
N VAL A 9 -19.08 -4.16 -8.30
CA VAL A 9 -19.38 -5.54 -8.63
C VAL A 9 -20.88 -5.75 -8.41
N LYS A 10 -21.61 -5.93 -9.52
CA LYS A 10 -23.04 -6.21 -9.48
C LYS A 10 -23.28 -7.70 -9.20
N PRO A 11 -24.40 -8.06 -8.55
CA PRO A 11 -24.82 -9.45 -8.45
C PRO A 11 -25.08 -10.04 -9.83
N ARG A 12 -25.00 -11.37 -9.94
CA ARG A 12 -25.38 -12.07 -11.16
C ARG A 12 -26.86 -11.85 -11.44
N ALA A 13 -27.23 -11.74 -12.72
CA ALA A 13 -28.64 -11.61 -13.10
C ALA A 13 -29.44 -12.80 -12.58
N GLY A 14 -30.43 -12.55 -11.72
CA GLY A 14 -31.27 -13.58 -11.11
C GLY A 14 -30.84 -14.08 -9.72
N GLU A 15 -29.70 -13.63 -9.17
CA GLU A 15 -29.29 -13.92 -7.79
C GLU A 15 -29.70 -12.80 -6.83
N ALA A 16 -30.21 -13.19 -5.65
CA ALA A 16 -30.46 -12.28 -4.53
C ALA A 16 -29.15 -11.91 -3.83
N GLY A 17 -28.27 -11.18 -4.51
CA GLY A 17 -27.03 -10.65 -3.97
C GLY A 17 -27.06 -9.12 -3.88
N GLY A 18 -26.45 -8.56 -2.84
CA GLY A 18 -26.30 -7.10 -2.73
C GLY A 18 -25.15 -6.58 -3.59
N GLU A 19 -25.31 -5.38 -4.15
CA GLU A 19 -24.25 -4.68 -4.88
C GLU A 19 -23.04 -4.40 -3.97
N GLN A 20 -21.84 -4.62 -4.51
CA GLN A 20 -20.59 -4.32 -3.81
C GLN A 20 -19.87 -3.16 -4.48
N THR A 21 -19.37 -2.25 -3.66
CA THR A 21 -18.61 -1.09 -4.13
C THR A 21 -17.29 -1.02 -3.39
N LEU A 22 -16.17 -1.01 -4.11
CA LEU A 22 -14.83 -0.77 -3.58
C LEU A 22 -14.38 0.62 -4.02
N PHE A 23 -14.26 1.54 -3.08
CA PHE A 23 -13.59 2.83 -3.29
C PHE A 23 -12.10 2.67 -3.01
N LEU A 24 -11.25 3.01 -3.97
CA LEU A 24 -9.81 3.11 -3.79
C LEU A 24 -9.44 4.58 -3.63
N VAL A 25 -8.70 4.90 -2.57
CA VAL A 25 -8.27 6.25 -2.21
C VAL A 25 -6.75 6.27 -2.02
N GLY A 26 -6.07 7.18 -2.72
CA GLY A 26 -4.64 7.43 -2.59
C GLY A 26 -4.37 8.64 -1.70
N LEU A 27 -3.68 8.42 -0.59
CA LEU A 27 -3.31 9.46 0.39
C LEU A 27 -1.80 9.67 0.43
N ASN A 28 -1.36 10.90 0.64
CA ASN A 28 0.06 11.23 0.68
C ASN A 28 0.69 10.95 2.04
N GLU A 29 2.00 10.71 2.02
CA GLU A 29 2.83 10.58 3.22
C GLU A 29 3.47 11.93 3.57
N GLY A 30 3.46 12.31 4.85
CA GLY A 30 4.22 13.46 5.38
C GLY A 30 3.84 14.84 4.80
N LYS A 31 2.63 15.02 4.26
CA LYS A 31 2.07 16.34 3.91
C LYS A 31 0.61 16.41 4.38
N PHE A 32 0.27 17.52 5.03
CA PHE A 32 -1.09 17.88 5.45
C PHE A 32 -1.23 19.38 5.12
N PHE A 33 -1.58 19.73 3.88
CA PHE A 33 -1.67 21.13 3.44
C PHE A 33 -2.70 21.31 2.31
N GLY A 34 -3.88 21.86 2.64
CA GLY A 34 -4.89 22.35 1.67
C GLY A 34 -6.20 21.57 1.74
N GLN A 35 -7.03 21.62 0.68
CA GLN A 35 -8.14 20.65 0.49
C GLN A 35 -7.50 19.25 0.38
N ASP A 36 -7.29 18.65 1.54
CA ASP A 36 -6.35 17.55 1.75
C ASP A 36 -6.98 16.23 1.32
N GLY A 37 -6.13 15.28 0.89
CA GLY A 37 -6.62 13.95 0.52
C GLY A 37 -7.37 13.27 1.67
N ALA A 38 -6.96 13.53 2.91
CA ALA A 38 -7.66 13.09 4.11
C ALA A 38 -9.05 13.71 4.24
N GLU A 39 -9.22 15.00 3.95
CA GLU A 39 -10.52 15.67 4.04
C GLU A 39 -11.50 15.11 3.00
N GLU A 40 -11.05 14.92 1.77
CA GLU A 40 -11.87 14.31 0.72
C GLU A 40 -12.16 12.82 1.01
N ALA A 41 -11.22 12.09 1.62
CA ALA A 41 -11.46 10.74 2.10
C ALA A 41 -12.49 10.71 3.23
N LEU A 42 -12.44 11.66 4.17
CA LEU A 42 -13.41 11.78 5.26
C LEU A 42 -14.80 12.14 4.73
N LYS A 43 -14.92 13.08 3.79
CA LYS A 43 -16.19 13.38 3.10
C LYS A 43 -16.75 12.15 2.39
N LEU A 44 -15.89 11.34 1.78
CA LEU A 44 -16.31 10.08 1.16
C LEU A 44 -16.85 9.10 2.22
N LEU A 45 -16.14 8.94 3.35
CA LEU A 45 -16.60 8.10 4.46
C LEU A 45 -17.93 8.59 5.06
N GLU A 46 -18.08 9.89 5.26
CA GLU A 46 -19.30 10.52 5.74
C GLU A 46 -20.48 10.20 4.81
N ARG A 47 -20.33 10.45 3.49
CA ARG A 47 -21.36 10.11 2.50
C ARG A 47 -21.72 8.63 2.52
N ILE A 48 -20.73 7.74 2.64
CA ILE A 48 -20.97 6.29 2.70
C ILE A 48 -21.75 5.93 3.98
N SER A 49 -21.35 6.49 5.11
CA SER A 49 -21.97 6.27 6.41
C SER A 49 -23.42 6.78 6.45
N GLU A 50 -23.69 7.96 5.88
CA GLU A 50 -25.03 8.55 5.74
C GLU A 50 -25.94 7.70 4.84
N GLN A 51 -25.43 7.22 3.70
CA GLN A 51 -26.24 6.51 2.70
C GLN A 51 -26.53 5.06 3.07
N ARG A 52 -25.62 4.37 3.76
CA ARG A 52 -25.69 2.91 3.97
C ARG A 52 -25.67 2.51 5.45
N GLY A 53 -25.75 3.47 6.37
CA GLY A 53 -25.39 3.27 7.77
C GLY A 53 -23.89 2.99 7.91
N ALA A 54 -23.31 3.11 9.10
CA ALA A 54 -21.88 2.87 9.40
C ALA A 54 -21.43 1.39 9.19
N SER A 55 -21.65 0.83 8.00
CA SER A 55 -21.53 -0.57 7.64
C SER A 55 -20.49 -0.81 6.54
N TYR A 56 -19.49 0.07 6.46
CA TYR A 56 -18.37 -0.10 5.52
C TYR A 56 -17.20 -0.85 6.15
N GLN A 57 -16.37 -1.47 5.32
CA GLN A 57 -15.10 -2.07 5.73
C GLN A 57 -13.93 -1.21 5.26
N LEU A 58 -13.06 -0.81 6.18
CA LEU A 58 -11.85 -0.06 5.85
C LEU A 58 -10.70 -1.05 5.61
N LEU A 59 -10.18 -1.05 4.38
CA LEU A 59 -8.99 -1.77 3.98
C LEU A 59 -7.84 -0.77 3.88
N LEU A 60 -6.66 -1.14 4.36
CA LEU A 60 -5.51 -0.25 4.46
C LEU A 60 -4.31 -0.91 3.79
N GLY A 61 -3.68 -0.23 2.82
CA GLY A 61 -2.40 -0.63 2.21
C GLY A 61 -1.20 -0.51 3.16
N LEU A 62 -1.43 -0.65 4.47
CA LEU A 62 -0.45 -0.62 5.54
C LEU A 62 -0.14 -2.03 6.02
N THR A 63 1.03 -2.22 6.62
CA THR A 63 1.33 -3.45 7.36
C THR A 63 0.53 -3.55 8.66
N GLU A 64 0.40 -4.75 9.21
CA GLU A 64 -0.23 -4.95 10.53
C GLU A 64 0.44 -4.12 11.63
N ARG A 65 1.78 -4.04 11.58
CA ARG A 65 2.56 -3.26 12.54
C ARG A 65 2.25 -1.76 12.43
N GLU A 66 2.26 -1.21 11.22
CA GLU A 66 1.96 0.21 11.01
C GLU A 66 0.53 0.56 11.43
N LEU A 67 -0.44 -0.32 11.18
CA LEU A 67 -1.81 -0.12 11.67
C LEU A 67 -1.88 -0.10 13.19
N LYS A 68 -1.25 -1.08 13.86
CA LYS A 68 -1.21 -1.13 15.33
C LYS A 68 -0.56 0.11 15.93
N GLU A 69 0.58 0.53 15.39
CA GLU A 69 1.27 1.76 15.81
C GLU A 69 0.34 2.99 15.68
N ILE A 70 -0.39 3.12 14.56
CA ILE A 70 -1.36 4.20 14.39
C ILE A 70 -2.49 4.12 15.43
N GLU A 71 -3.08 2.95 15.63
CA GLU A 71 -4.21 2.75 16.56
C GLU A 71 -3.81 2.99 18.03
N GLU A 72 -2.57 2.65 18.40
CA GLU A 72 -2.03 2.85 19.75
C GLU A 72 -1.69 4.32 20.00
N ASP A 73 -1.01 4.98 19.06
CA ASP A 73 -0.54 6.35 19.18
C ASP A 73 -1.64 7.41 18.97
N ASN A 74 -2.75 7.04 18.31
CA ASN A 74 -3.81 7.97 17.90
C ASN A 74 -5.20 7.50 18.32
N LYS A 75 -5.34 6.97 19.54
CA LYS A 75 -6.64 6.56 20.10
C LYS A 75 -7.64 7.71 20.08
N VAL A 76 -8.86 7.40 19.62
CA VAL A 76 -9.99 8.33 19.66
C VAL A 76 -10.41 8.56 21.10
N LYS A 77 -10.47 9.83 21.51
CA LYS A 77 -11.04 10.27 22.80
C LYS A 77 -12.29 11.09 22.51
N ASP A 78 -13.36 10.87 23.28
CA ASP A 78 -14.62 11.61 23.17
C ASP A 78 -15.25 11.64 21.77
N ASN A 79 -15.04 10.57 20.97
CA ASN A 79 -15.46 10.48 19.56
C ASN A 79 -14.94 11.62 18.68
N ARG A 80 -13.78 12.21 19.02
CA ARG A 80 -13.14 13.28 18.24
C ARG A 80 -11.88 12.79 17.55
N LEU A 81 -11.69 13.25 16.32
CA LEU A 81 -10.46 13.06 15.56
C LEU A 81 -9.36 13.96 16.12
N SER A 82 -8.10 13.55 15.94
CA SER A 82 -6.97 14.38 16.29
C SER A 82 -6.92 15.64 15.41
N PRO A 83 -6.71 16.84 16.00
CA PRO A 83 -6.52 18.06 15.25
C PRO A 83 -5.38 17.95 14.23
N SER A 84 -5.53 18.58 13.06
CA SER A 84 -4.53 18.57 11.98
C SER A 84 -3.13 18.99 12.46
N ARG A 85 -3.05 20.04 13.26
CA ARG A 85 -1.81 20.55 13.87
C ARG A 85 -1.01 19.49 14.66
N ASP A 86 -1.69 18.49 15.23
CA ASP A 86 -1.06 17.44 16.04
C ASP A 86 -0.60 16.25 15.17
N LEU A 87 -1.07 16.21 13.93
CA LEU A 87 -0.76 15.21 12.91
C LEU A 87 0.28 15.70 11.90
N GLU A 88 0.44 17.02 11.75
CA GLU A 88 1.47 17.62 10.92
C GLU A 88 2.87 17.07 11.26
N GLY A 89 3.62 16.69 10.22
CA GLY A 89 4.95 16.10 10.37
C GLY A 89 4.97 14.61 10.74
N ARG A 90 3.82 13.99 11.07
CA ARG A 90 3.74 12.52 11.19
C ARG A 90 3.85 11.87 9.82
N ARG A 91 4.45 10.67 9.79
CA ARG A 91 4.61 9.87 8.57
C ARG A 91 3.26 9.64 7.87
N ASN A 92 2.30 9.10 8.61
CA ASN A 92 0.97 8.72 8.09
C ASN A 92 -0.10 9.79 8.34
N CYS A 93 0.27 11.08 8.32
CA CYS A 93 -0.61 12.19 8.71
C CYS A 93 -1.97 12.22 7.99
N GLU A 94 -2.04 11.89 6.70
CA GLU A 94 -3.33 11.84 5.97
C GLU A 94 -4.14 10.57 6.25
N VAL A 95 -3.49 9.46 6.65
CA VAL A 95 -4.16 8.18 6.89
C VAL A 95 -4.77 8.13 8.29
N ILE A 96 -4.12 8.77 9.28
CA ILE A 96 -4.56 8.76 10.69
C ILE A 96 -6.03 9.20 10.85
N PRO A 97 -6.50 10.33 10.25
CA PRO A 97 -7.90 10.73 10.39
C PRO A 97 -8.89 9.70 9.87
N VAL A 98 -8.56 9.02 8.76
CA VAL A 98 -9.43 7.97 8.18
C VAL A 98 -9.50 6.75 9.11
N VAL A 99 -8.36 6.36 9.71
CA VAL A 99 -8.33 5.30 10.71
C VAL A 99 -9.17 5.68 11.91
N GLN A 100 -8.99 6.89 12.45
CA GLN A 100 -9.76 7.40 13.59
C GLN A 100 -11.26 7.51 13.29
N ALA A 101 -11.66 7.96 12.10
CA ALA A 101 -13.06 7.99 11.68
C ALA A 101 -13.68 6.59 11.72
N SER A 102 -12.98 5.59 11.19
CA SER A 102 -13.46 4.21 11.28
C SER A 102 -13.51 3.65 12.71
N MET A 103 -12.72 4.19 13.64
CA MET A 103 -12.80 3.84 15.06
C MET A 103 -14.04 4.45 15.72
N VAL A 104 -14.37 5.70 15.39
CA VAL A 104 -15.64 6.35 15.81
C VAL A 104 -16.84 5.56 15.30
N ASP A 105 -16.81 5.21 14.02
CA ASP A 105 -17.87 4.46 13.33
C ASP A 105 -17.93 2.98 13.75
N LYS A 106 -16.97 2.50 14.55
CA LYS A 106 -16.81 1.10 14.96
C LYS A 106 -16.71 0.12 13.78
N CYS A 107 -16.24 0.62 12.64
CA CYS A 107 -15.99 -0.16 11.44
C CYS A 107 -14.77 -1.06 11.61
N ARG A 108 -14.74 -2.17 10.88
CA ARG A 108 -13.56 -3.05 10.84
C ARG A 108 -12.47 -2.44 9.97
N ARG A 109 -11.25 -2.41 10.48
CA ARG A 109 -10.02 -2.02 9.79
C ARG A 109 -9.21 -3.27 9.46
N ARG A 110 -8.75 -3.42 8.22
CA ARG A 110 -7.91 -4.54 7.81
C ARG A 110 -6.64 -4.06 7.09
N PRO A 111 -5.45 -4.40 7.60
CA PRO A 111 -4.19 -4.13 6.93
C PRO A 111 -3.96 -5.15 5.81
N LEU A 112 -3.55 -4.66 4.64
CA LEU A 112 -3.29 -5.46 3.43
C LEU A 112 -1.83 -5.41 2.99
N GLY A 113 -1.00 -4.57 3.59
CA GLY A 113 0.40 -4.37 3.21
C GLY A 113 1.28 -5.60 3.45
N ARG A 114 2.34 -5.72 2.64
CA ARG A 114 3.38 -6.75 2.79
C ARG A 114 4.31 -6.39 3.93
N ILE A 115 4.75 -7.38 4.71
CA ILE A 115 5.77 -7.19 5.76
C ILE A 115 7.03 -6.58 5.14
N LEU A 116 7.56 -5.52 5.76
CA LEU A 116 8.69 -4.76 5.22
C LEU A 116 9.92 -5.63 4.96
N ARG A 117 10.23 -6.58 5.85
CA ARG A 117 11.36 -7.50 5.70
C ARG A 117 11.29 -8.30 4.39
N VAL A 118 10.11 -8.82 4.03
CA VAL A 118 9.93 -9.56 2.78
C VAL A 118 10.18 -8.65 1.57
N THR A 119 9.60 -7.44 1.60
CA THR A 119 9.86 -6.44 0.56
C THR A 119 11.35 -6.10 0.43
N GLN A 120 12.05 -5.90 1.55
CA GLN A 120 13.48 -5.60 1.57
C GLN A 120 14.29 -6.75 0.97
N SER A 121 14.01 -7.99 1.35
CA SER A 121 14.68 -9.16 0.80
C SER A 121 14.50 -9.26 -0.72
N HIS A 122 13.27 -9.07 -1.24
CA HIS A 122 12.97 -9.08 -2.68
C HIS A 122 13.74 -8.01 -3.46
N VAL A 123 13.74 -6.78 -2.92
CA VAL A 123 14.49 -5.67 -3.52
C VAL A 123 16.00 -5.95 -3.49
N ALA A 124 16.53 -6.42 -2.36
CA ALA A 124 17.94 -6.76 -2.20
C ALA A 124 18.36 -7.87 -3.17
N TRP A 125 17.56 -8.91 -3.32
CA TRP A 125 17.80 -9.97 -4.29
C TRP A 125 17.92 -9.44 -5.72
N GLN A 126 17.02 -8.54 -6.14
CA GLN A 126 17.12 -7.95 -7.47
C GLN A 126 18.34 -7.04 -7.65
N LEU A 127 18.73 -6.29 -6.62
CA LEU A 127 19.94 -5.48 -6.66
C LEU A 127 21.20 -6.34 -6.83
N TRP A 128 21.22 -7.51 -6.20
CA TRP A 128 22.32 -8.47 -6.34
C TRP A 128 22.40 -9.07 -7.74
N THR A 129 21.28 -9.49 -8.30
CA THR A 129 21.23 -10.05 -9.65
C THR A 129 21.43 -8.99 -10.74
N HIS A 130 21.16 -7.72 -10.44
CA HIS A 130 21.31 -6.57 -11.34
C HIS A 130 22.29 -5.52 -10.77
N PRO A 131 23.60 -5.81 -10.73
CA PRO A 131 24.60 -4.94 -10.08
C PRO A 131 24.67 -3.53 -10.69
N ARG A 132 24.25 -3.35 -11.95
CA ARG A 132 24.16 -2.04 -12.61
C ARG A 132 23.16 -1.11 -11.91
N GLU A 133 22.04 -1.64 -11.41
CA GLU A 133 21.09 -0.88 -10.60
C GLU A 133 21.74 -0.52 -9.26
N THR A 134 22.48 -1.43 -8.64
CA THR A 134 23.14 -1.19 -7.35
C THR A 134 24.14 -0.04 -7.39
N VAL A 135 24.93 0.12 -8.45
CA VAL A 135 25.83 1.27 -8.60
C VAL A 135 25.06 2.59 -8.69
N ARG A 136 23.87 2.60 -9.29
CA ARG A 136 23.03 3.81 -9.38
C ARG A 136 22.46 4.24 -8.03
N LEU A 137 22.40 3.36 -7.04
CA LEU A 137 21.90 3.69 -5.70
C LEU A 137 22.66 4.83 -5.06
N TYR A 138 23.98 4.95 -5.29
CA TYR A 138 24.79 6.07 -4.79
C TYR A 138 24.20 7.41 -5.20
N TRP A 139 23.98 7.56 -6.49
CA TRP A 139 23.44 8.77 -7.07
C TRP A 139 21.99 9.00 -6.63
N ALA A 140 21.16 7.95 -6.67
CA ALA A 140 19.75 8.06 -6.30
C ALA A 140 19.56 8.37 -4.81
N TYR A 141 20.46 7.90 -3.95
CA TYR A 141 20.44 8.23 -2.52
C TYR A 141 20.51 9.74 -2.30
N TRP A 142 21.37 10.45 -3.04
CA TRP A 142 21.47 11.91 -2.95
C TRP A 142 20.20 12.63 -3.44
N ARG A 143 19.53 12.07 -4.46
CA ARG A 143 18.33 12.66 -5.08
C ARG A 143 17.01 12.19 -4.46
N ARG A 144 17.04 11.27 -3.50
CA ARG A 144 15.83 10.60 -2.95
C ARG A 144 14.77 11.55 -2.39
N LYS A 145 15.15 12.75 -1.97
CA LYS A 145 14.24 13.76 -1.38
C LYS A 145 13.62 14.70 -2.43
N GLU A 146 14.09 14.65 -3.68
CA GLU A 146 13.62 15.52 -4.76
C GLU A 146 12.22 15.14 -5.24
N HIS A 147 11.84 13.86 -5.11
CA HIS A 147 10.59 13.31 -5.60
C HIS A 147 9.73 12.77 -4.44
N ARG A 148 8.41 12.98 -4.48
CA ARG A 148 7.45 12.45 -3.49
C ARG A 148 6.23 11.83 -4.17
N ASN A 149 5.54 10.93 -3.49
CA ASN A 149 4.28 10.30 -3.94
C ASN A 149 4.43 9.65 -5.34
N ALA A 150 3.48 9.88 -6.26
CA ALA A 150 3.54 9.36 -7.63
C ALA A 150 4.81 9.78 -8.41
N ALA A 151 5.38 10.95 -8.12
CA ALA A 151 6.64 11.35 -8.74
C ALA A 151 7.83 10.50 -8.22
N ALA A 152 7.77 10.05 -6.97
CA ALA A 152 8.78 9.15 -6.42
C ALA A 152 8.72 7.77 -7.08
N SER A 153 7.54 7.19 -7.25
CA SER A 153 7.42 5.87 -7.90
C SER A 153 7.93 5.91 -9.35
N LYS A 154 7.58 6.97 -10.11
CA LYS A 154 8.11 7.19 -11.45
C LYS A 154 9.65 7.28 -11.47
N PHE A 155 10.23 8.10 -10.59
CA PHE A 155 11.69 8.26 -10.50
C PHE A 155 12.39 6.92 -10.23
N TRP A 156 11.91 6.16 -9.25
CA TRP A 156 12.52 4.89 -8.87
C TRP A 156 12.39 3.84 -9.97
N LEU A 157 11.24 3.72 -10.62
CA LEU A 157 11.04 2.75 -11.69
C LEU A 157 11.85 3.06 -12.96
N GLU A 158 12.08 4.34 -13.25
CA GLU A 158 12.91 4.76 -14.39
C GLU A 158 14.38 4.39 -14.19
N HIS A 159 14.90 4.55 -12.98
CA HIS A 159 16.32 4.34 -12.69
C HIS A 159 16.65 2.92 -12.22
N PHE A 160 15.67 2.23 -11.62
CA PHE A 160 15.74 0.90 -11.02
C PHE A 160 14.54 0.06 -11.48
N PRO A 161 14.43 -0.30 -12.77
CA PRO A 161 13.25 -0.99 -13.29
C PRO A 161 12.99 -2.34 -12.58
N ASN A 162 14.03 -3.11 -12.28
CA ASN A 162 13.86 -4.44 -11.66
C ASN A 162 13.55 -4.31 -10.17
N SER A 163 14.41 -3.62 -9.42
CA SER A 163 14.23 -3.46 -7.97
C SER A 163 13.02 -2.58 -7.63
N GLY A 164 12.75 -1.57 -8.45
CA GLY A 164 11.54 -0.75 -8.36
C GLY A 164 10.27 -1.57 -8.59
N TYR A 165 10.25 -2.48 -9.57
CA TYR A 165 9.10 -3.36 -9.77
C TYR A 165 8.84 -4.27 -8.55
N MET A 166 9.88 -4.83 -7.92
CA MET A 166 9.72 -5.62 -6.69
C MET A 166 9.12 -4.81 -5.54
N PHE A 167 9.44 -3.52 -5.47
CA PHE A 167 8.88 -2.65 -4.45
C PHE A 167 7.46 -2.21 -4.80
N PHE A 168 7.27 -1.54 -5.93
CA PHE A 168 5.99 -0.95 -6.32
C PHE A 168 5.02 -1.99 -6.88
N GLY A 169 5.48 -2.82 -7.80
CA GLY A 169 4.65 -3.80 -8.50
C GLY A 169 4.14 -4.88 -7.56
N GLU A 170 5.03 -5.61 -6.89
CA GLU A 170 4.63 -6.72 -6.01
C GLU A 170 3.80 -6.26 -4.81
N CYS A 171 4.14 -5.14 -4.17
CA CYS A 171 3.35 -4.64 -3.04
C CYS A 171 1.94 -4.24 -3.48
N SER A 172 1.83 -3.56 -4.63
CA SER A 172 0.52 -3.16 -5.17
C SER A 172 -0.31 -4.36 -5.63
N GLU A 173 0.33 -5.36 -6.23
CA GLU A 173 -0.29 -6.62 -6.61
C GLU A 173 -0.83 -7.36 -5.39
N LEU A 174 -0.05 -7.48 -4.31
CA LEU A 174 -0.50 -8.13 -3.09
C LEU A 174 -1.68 -7.39 -2.43
N ILE A 175 -1.63 -6.06 -2.38
CA ILE A 175 -2.73 -5.25 -1.85
C ILE A 175 -4.01 -5.49 -2.68
N ALA A 176 -3.90 -5.47 -4.01
CA ALA A 176 -5.04 -5.72 -4.90
C ALA A 176 -5.59 -7.14 -4.75
N ILE A 177 -4.74 -8.16 -4.62
CA ILE A 177 -5.14 -9.55 -4.36
C ILE A 177 -5.95 -9.63 -3.07
N ARG A 178 -5.41 -9.15 -1.95
CA ARG A 178 -6.07 -9.24 -0.65
C ARG A 178 -7.37 -8.43 -0.58
N ALA A 179 -7.42 -7.28 -1.26
CA ALA A 179 -8.65 -6.51 -1.39
C ALA A 179 -9.71 -7.29 -2.19
N THR A 180 -9.30 -7.94 -3.26
CA THR A 180 -10.18 -8.80 -4.08
C THR A 180 -10.66 -10.02 -3.31
N GLU A 181 -9.82 -10.64 -2.48
CA GLU A 181 -10.22 -11.74 -1.58
C GLU A 181 -11.30 -11.30 -0.60
N HIS A 182 -11.21 -10.07 -0.06
CA HIS A 182 -12.26 -9.51 0.81
C HIS A 182 -13.59 -9.29 0.07
N LEU A 183 -13.55 -8.80 -1.17
CA LEU A 183 -14.73 -8.68 -2.01
C LEU A 183 -15.35 -10.05 -2.31
N ALA A 184 -14.55 -11.00 -2.77
CA ALA A 184 -14.98 -12.36 -3.08
C ALA A 184 -15.60 -13.06 -1.86
N ALA A 185 -14.99 -12.93 -0.69
CA ALA A 185 -15.51 -13.50 0.56
C ALA A 185 -16.85 -12.89 0.98
N ALA A 186 -17.01 -11.57 0.84
CA ALA A 186 -18.29 -10.92 1.12
C ALA A 186 -19.37 -11.32 0.10
N HIS A 187 -18.98 -11.48 -1.16
CA HIS A 187 -19.88 -11.86 -2.24
C HIS A 187 -20.39 -13.29 -2.06
N ALA A 188 -19.51 -14.22 -1.70
CA ALA A 188 -19.86 -15.61 -1.36
C ALA A 188 -20.82 -15.73 -0.16
N GLN A 189 -20.83 -14.74 0.74
CA GLN A 189 -21.78 -14.68 1.86
C GLN A 189 -23.14 -14.07 1.47
N GLY A 190 -23.35 -13.72 0.19
CA GLY A 190 -24.53 -12.99 -0.27
C GLY A 190 -24.62 -11.56 0.28
N ARG A 191 -23.54 -11.05 0.89
CA ARG A 191 -23.51 -9.73 1.52
C ARG A 191 -23.05 -8.71 0.50
N GLY A 192 -23.97 -7.82 0.14
CA GLY A 192 -23.60 -6.51 -0.41
C GLY A 192 -22.79 -5.73 0.61
N GLY A 193 -22.05 -4.72 0.15
CA GLY A 193 -21.25 -3.94 1.07
C GLY A 193 -20.39 -2.89 0.39
N THR A 194 -19.97 -1.93 1.20
CA THR A 194 -19.04 -0.88 0.77
C THR A 194 -17.69 -1.12 1.41
N PHE A 195 -16.66 -1.13 0.58
CA PHE A 195 -15.27 -1.26 0.97
C PHE A 195 -14.56 0.04 0.61
N VAL A 196 -13.72 0.51 1.52
CA VAL A 196 -12.87 1.67 1.27
C VAL A 196 -11.44 1.20 1.46
N LEU A 197 -10.68 1.16 0.36
CA LEU A 197 -9.27 0.82 0.35
C LEU A 197 -8.45 2.10 0.30
N VAL A 198 -7.70 2.36 1.37
CA VAL A 198 -6.77 3.50 1.45
C VAL A 198 -5.35 3.01 1.26
N VAL A 199 -4.64 3.59 0.30
CA VAL A 199 -3.23 3.27 0.00
C VAL A 199 -2.40 4.55 -0.04
N ASN A 200 -1.08 4.41 0.12
CA ASN A 200 -0.18 5.52 -0.17
C ASN A 200 -0.27 5.87 -1.66
N ASN A 201 -0.36 7.17 -1.96
CA ASN A 201 -0.51 7.70 -3.31
C ASN A 201 0.61 7.26 -4.26
N MET A 202 1.79 6.86 -3.74
CA MET A 202 2.86 6.27 -4.55
C MET A 202 2.49 4.90 -5.18
N PHE A 203 1.53 4.18 -4.59
CA PHE A 203 1.04 2.88 -5.06
C PHE A 203 -0.33 2.96 -5.75
N PHE A 204 -1.00 4.12 -5.70
CA PHE A 204 -2.40 4.26 -6.13
C PHE A 204 -2.66 3.73 -7.55
N GLU A 205 -1.91 4.21 -8.54
CA GLU A 205 -2.11 3.80 -9.95
C GLU A 205 -1.86 2.30 -10.15
N PHE A 206 -0.80 1.76 -9.52
CA PHE A 206 -0.47 0.34 -9.61
C PHE A 206 -1.57 -0.54 -9.00
N VAL A 207 -2.11 -0.14 -7.85
CA VAL A 207 -3.22 -0.86 -7.20
C VAL A 207 -4.49 -0.74 -8.06
N ALA A 208 -4.78 0.44 -8.58
CA ALA A 208 -5.94 0.66 -9.45
C ALA A 208 -5.88 -0.24 -10.69
N ASP A 209 -4.74 -0.29 -11.37
CA ASP A 209 -4.55 -1.13 -12.57
C ASP A 209 -4.68 -2.62 -12.26
N ARG A 210 -4.11 -3.09 -11.15
CA ARG A 210 -4.24 -4.50 -10.73
C ARG A 210 -5.69 -4.84 -10.39
N LEU A 211 -6.40 -3.95 -9.69
CA LEU A 211 -7.82 -4.13 -9.40
C LEU A 211 -8.67 -4.16 -10.67
N ARG A 212 -8.42 -3.26 -11.64
CA ARG A 212 -9.09 -3.29 -12.96
C ARG A 212 -8.96 -4.67 -13.60
N LEU A 213 -7.74 -5.19 -13.72
CA LEU A 213 -7.47 -6.50 -14.32
C LEU A 213 -8.10 -7.67 -13.53
N MET A 214 -8.09 -7.61 -12.21
CA MET A 214 -8.67 -8.66 -11.37
C MET A 214 -10.19 -8.68 -11.48
N LEU A 215 -10.84 -7.51 -11.55
CA LEU A 215 -12.29 -7.35 -11.55
C LEU A 215 -12.93 -7.36 -12.94
N ASP A 216 -12.16 -7.31 -14.03
CA ASP A 216 -12.63 -7.28 -15.42
C ASP A 216 -13.53 -8.47 -15.84
N GLY A 217 -13.46 -9.59 -15.11
CA GLY A 217 -14.28 -10.78 -15.36
C GLY A 217 -15.65 -10.82 -14.67
N GLY A 218 -16.05 -9.73 -14.00
CA GLY A 218 -17.35 -9.65 -13.32
C GLY A 218 -17.51 -10.58 -12.11
N PRO A 219 -18.75 -10.76 -11.60
CA PRO A 219 -19.02 -11.52 -10.38
C PRO A 219 -18.73 -13.03 -10.52
N GLU A 220 -18.86 -13.60 -11.72
CA GLU A 220 -18.64 -15.03 -11.96
C GLU A 220 -17.18 -15.42 -11.66
N LYS A 221 -16.23 -14.57 -12.05
CA LYS A 221 -14.81 -14.76 -11.75
C LYS A 221 -14.55 -14.74 -10.24
N LEU A 222 -15.19 -13.85 -9.50
CA LEU A 222 -15.02 -13.73 -8.03
C LEU A 222 -15.55 -14.93 -7.26
N GLN A 223 -16.55 -15.63 -7.81
CA GLN A 223 -17.10 -16.86 -7.22
C GLN A 223 -16.32 -18.12 -7.62
N SER A 224 -15.47 -18.05 -8.65
CA SER A 224 -14.73 -19.21 -9.15
C SER A 224 -13.73 -19.73 -8.11
N PRO A 225 -13.78 -21.02 -7.74
CA PRO A 225 -12.77 -21.65 -6.87
C PRO A 225 -11.36 -21.58 -7.46
N GLU A 226 -11.24 -21.63 -8.79
CA GLU A 226 -9.96 -21.55 -9.49
C GLU A 226 -9.34 -20.16 -9.34
N PHE A 227 -10.17 -19.11 -9.44
CA PHE A 227 -9.72 -17.74 -9.24
C PHE A 227 -9.29 -17.52 -7.79
N ALA A 228 -10.07 -17.97 -6.82
CA ALA A 228 -9.70 -17.90 -5.40
C ALA A 228 -8.41 -18.66 -5.11
N ARG A 229 -8.20 -19.83 -5.73
CA ARG A 229 -6.94 -20.58 -5.61
C ARG A 229 -5.77 -19.80 -6.21
N HIS A 230 -5.94 -19.26 -7.42
CA HIS A 230 -4.90 -18.46 -8.09
C HIS A 230 -4.49 -17.25 -7.26
N LEU A 231 -5.46 -16.52 -6.69
CA LEU A 231 -5.17 -15.39 -5.79
C LEU A 231 -4.34 -15.82 -4.57
N ARG A 232 -4.67 -16.94 -3.93
CA ARG A 232 -3.93 -17.45 -2.76
C ARG A 232 -2.53 -17.94 -3.10
N GLU A 233 -2.38 -18.66 -4.20
CA GLU A 233 -1.08 -19.11 -4.70
C GLU A 233 -0.19 -17.90 -4.97
N ARG A 234 -0.72 -16.91 -5.70
CA ARG A 234 0.02 -15.70 -6.01
C ARG A 234 0.35 -14.86 -4.78
N ALA A 235 -0.58 -14.73 -3.82
CA ALA A 235 -0.30 -14.08 -2.55
C ALA A 235 0.79 -14.80 -1.76
N THR A 236 0.85 -16.14 -1.83
CA THR A 236 1.90 -16.94 -1.19
C THR A 236 3.25 -16.68 -1.83
N GLU A 237 3.32 -16.69 -3.16
CA GLU A 237 4.55 -16.35 -3.90
C GLU A 237 5.07 -14.95 -3.56
N LEU A 238 4.20 -13.95 -3.53
CA LEU A 238 4.56 -12.55 -3.23
C LEU A 238 5.01 -12.34 -1.77
N ASN A 239 4.68 -13.28 -0.88
CA ASN A 239 5.10 -13.27 0.53
C ASN A 239 6.22 -14.27 0.84
N MET A 240 6.79 -14.94 -0.17
CA MET A 240 7.85 -15.92 0.03
C MET A 240 9.07 -15.25 0.69
N GLU A 241 9.55 -15.81 1.79
CA GLU A 241 10.77 -15.29 2.41
C GLU A 241 11.99 -15.73 1.61
N ILE A 242 12.67 -14.77 0.99
CA ILE A 242 13.98 -15.01 0.36
C ILE A 242 15.12 -14.53 1.29
N PRO A 243 16.33 -15.12 1.18
CA PRO A 243 17.46 -14.73 2.00
C PRO A 243 17.72 -13.22 1.93
N ASP A 244 17.78 -12.57 3.08
CA ASP A 244 18.10 -11.14 3.15
C ASP A 244 19.60 -10.93 2.94
N ILE A 245 19.96 -10.55 1.71
CA ILE A 245 21.33 -10.25 1.31
C ILE A 245 21.69 -8.76 1.44
N THR A 246 20.81 -7.95 2.05
CA THR A 246 21.07 -6.52 2.30
C THR A 246 22.40 -6.29 3.02
N PRO A 247 22.80 -7.07 4.06
CA PRO A 247 24.09 -6.88 4.71
C PRO A 247 25.29 -7.09 3.78
N VAL A 248 25.19 -8.07 2.86
CA VAL A 248 26.23 -8.36 1.87
C VAL A 248 26.35 -7.23 0.86
N LEU A 249 25.21 -6.72 0.38
CA LEU A 249 25.18 -5.55 -0.51
C LEU A 249 25.80 -4.32 0.17
N ILE A 250 25.43 -4.04 1.42
CA ILE A 250 26.01 -2.93 2.20
C ILE A 250 27.53 -3.11 2.31
N PHE A 251 28.01 -4.30 2.67
CA PHE A 251 29.43 -4.54 2.81
C PHE A 251 30.21 -4.35 1.50
N LEU A 252 29.72 -4.93 0.40
CA LEU A 252 30.42 -4.87 -0.88
C LEU A 252 30.38 -3.49 -1.50
N TYR A 253 29.23 -2.82 -1.44
CA TYR A 253 29.08 -1.54 -2.10
C TYR A 253 29.58 -0.42 -1.20
N LEU A 254 29.26 -0.37 0.10
CA LEU A 254 29.68 0.72 0.99
C LEU A 254 30.98 0.39 1.75
N GLY A 255 31.09 -0.83 2.29
CA GLY A 255 32.24 -1.23 3.11
C GLY A 255 33.55 -1.31 2.33
N MET A 256 33.57 -2.00 1.19
CA MET A 256 34.80 -2.20 0.41
C MET A 256 35.40 -0.87 -0.09
N PRO A 257 34.64 0.09 -0.64
CA PRO A 257 35.20 1.39 -1.02
C PRO A 257 35.74 2.19 0.17
N VAL A 258 35.09 2.13 1.34
CA VAL A 258 35.61 2.78 2.55
C VAL A 258 36.92 2.14 3.00
N LEU A 259 37.01 0.81 3.00
CA LEU A 259 38.25 0.09 3.32
C LEU A 259 39.37 0.43 2.34
N ALA A 260 39.08 0.46 1.04
CA ALA A 260 40.04 0.84 0.00
C ALA A 260 40.52 2.29 0.15
N LEU A 261 39.62 3.21 0.50
CA LEU A 261 39.98 4.61 0.77
C LEU A 261 40.88 4.72 2.01
N GLN A 262 40.58 3.98 3.07
CA GLN A 262 41.40 3.96 4.29
C GLN A 262 42.81 3.42 4.05
N THR A 263 42.96 2.34 3.27
CA THR A 263 44.29 1.79 2.94
C THR A 263 45.10 2.75 2.06
N LEU A 264 44.45 3.43 1.11
CA LEU A 264 45.10 4.44 0.28
C LEU A 264 45.56 5.67 1.09
N LEU A 265 44.77 6.12 2.06
CA LEU A 265 45.14 7.24 2.93
C LEU A 265 46.30 6.88 3.86
N ARG A 266 46.30 5.67 4.44
CA ARG A 266 47.40 5.19 5.29
C ARG A 266 48.72 4.99 4.55
N HIS A 267 48.70 4.74 3.25
CA HIS A 267 49.93 4.66 2.43
C HIS A 267 50.49 6.02 2.00
N ARG A 268 49.78 7.12 2.26
CA ARG A 268 50.25 8.49 1.99
C ARG A 268 50.86 9.19 3.21
N GLU A 269 50.69 8.60 4.40
CA GLU A 269 51.36 8.99 5.65
C GLU A 269 52.69 8.22 5.80
#